data_AF-A0A7C9J5E4-F1
#
_entry.id   AF-A0A7C9J5E4-F1
#
_cell.length_a   1.000
_cell.length_b   1.000
_cell.length_c   1.000
_cell.angle_alpha   90.00
_cell.angle_beta   90.00
_cell.angle_gamma   90.00
#
_symmetry.space_group_name_H-M   'P 1'
#
loop_
_entity.id
_entity.type
_entity.pdbx_description
1 polymer ?
#
loop_
_entity_poly.entity_id
_entity_poly.type
_entity_poly.pdbx_seq_one_letter_code
_entity_poly.pdbx_strand_id
1 'polypeptide(L)'
;MSAYELLTVDNVPGYLASRPALAAFANPVSVREIGDGNMNTVFAVEVEGGPGVVLKQSMPYVRVDPAWPITPDRNRIEAAVLAEHGRVAPGLVPALLDVDHDRHVLALEDLSDHRVWRGLLNEGVRTDGVAADLGRYVAKVAFGTSVFGLGNYRHKAALAAAVNPELCEITEDLVFTEPYIEHEHNKILPATKADVAAYVGDPEVRTAIGLAKLAFMTRAEALIHGDLHTGSVLVKPGSTRAFDVEFAFYGPVGFDLGALWGNYVLAAARGFVQGDDAHARWVLGLAEETWAAFETEFRALWPDRVDPRIYGDGVLEGYLATVRRDAAVFGAAKAARRVIGFARVSDIETLPEVERAVAIRRSLRAARHLLTAEPGRELFDRVGDLLS
;
A
#
# COMPACT_ATOMS: atom_id res chain seq x y z
N MET A 1 22.06 23.57 -1.94
CA MET A 1 21.85 24.22 -0.64
C MET A 1 20.46 23.82 -0.17
N SER A 2 20.32 23.09 0.94
CA SER A 2 19.00 22.73 1.48
C SER A 2 18.29 24.02 1.92
N ALA A 3 17.11 24.30 1.36
CA ALA A 3 16.40 25.57 1.54
C ALA A 3 15.55 25.65 2.83
N TYR A 4 15.53 24.59 3.64
CA TYR A 4 14.80 24.54 4.91
C TYR A 4 15.55 23.72 5.98
N GLU A 5 15.23 23.98 7.25
CA GLU A 5 15.82 23.32 8.41
C GLU A 5 15.22 21.91 8.61
N LEU A 6 16.10 20.91 8.71
CA LEU A 6 15.71 19.53 9.02
C LEU A 6 15.40 19.38 10.51
N LEU A 7 14.38 18.60 10.82
CA LEU A 7 14.03 18.23 12.18
C LEU A 7 15.09 17.26 12.75
N THR A 8 15.40 17.49 14.02
CA THR A 8 16.21 16.63 14.87
C THR A 8 15.48 16.46 16.21
N VAL A 9 15.86 15.45 16.99
CA VAL A 9 15.31 15.26 18.34
C VAL A 9 15.41 16.56 19.18
N ASP A 10 16.50 17.31 19.00
CA ASP A 10 16.78 18.54 19.77
C ASP A 10 15.92 19.74 19.34
N ASN A 11 15.62 19.91 18.05
CA ASN A 11 14.89 21.08 17.55
C ASN A 11 13.37 20.87 17.42
N VAL A 12 12.88 19.63 17.51
CA VAL A 12 11.44 19.30 17.47
C VAL A 12 10.60 20.06 18.51
N PRO A 13 11.01 20.20 19.80
CA PRO A 13 10.23 20.99 20.76
C PRO A 13 10.05 22.45 20.33
N GLY A 14 11.12 23.07 19.82
CA GLY A 14 11.07 24.44 19.29
C GLY A 14 10.18 24.56 18.06
N TYR A 15 10.26 23.58 17.16
CA TYR A 15 9.38 23.48 15.99
C TYR A 15 7.90 23.40 16.41
N LEU A 16 7.54 22.48 17.31
CA LEU A 16 6.16 22.33 17.80
C LEU A 16 5.64 23.63 18.42
N ALA A 17 6.46 24.31 19.24
CA ALA A 17 6.10 25.59 19.85
C ALA A 17 5.87 26.72 18.83
N SER A 18 6.54 26.66 17.67
CA SER A 18 6.38 27.65 16.58
C SER A 18 5.09 27.49 15.77
N ARG A 19 4.40 26.34 15.89
CA ARG A 19 3.21 25.99 15.10
C ARG A 19 1.95 26.14 15.97
N PRO A 20 1.08 27.13 15.71
CA PRO A 20 -0.12 27.34 16.53
C PRO A 20 -1.06 26.11 16.60
N ALA A 21 -1.18 25.36 15.50
CA ALA A 21 -1.98 24.13 15.43
C ALA A 21 -1.43 23.00 16.32
N LEU A 22 -0.14 23.05 16.68
CA LEU A 22 0.56 22.02 17.45
C LEU A 22 0.90 22.48 18.87
N ALA A 23 0.34 23.61 19.32
CA ALA A 23 0.66 24.19 20.63
C ALA A 23 0.40 23.23 21.81
N ALA A 24 -0.57 22.31 21.67
CA ALA A 24 -0.84 21.26 22.66
C ALA A 24 0.34 20.29 22.84
N PHE A 25 1.24 20.19 21.85
CA PHE A 25 2.40 19.31 21.85
C PHE A 25 3.73 20.02 22.14
N ALA A 26 3.71 21.33 22.42
CA ALA A 26 4.91 22.15 22.54
C ALA A 26 5.83 21.80 23.73
N ASN A 27 5.32 21.04 24.72
CA ASN A 27 6.08 20.59 25.89
C ASN A 27 6.15 19.05 25.92
N PRO A 28 6.99 18.43 25.07
CA PRO A 28 7.06 16.98 24.99
C PRO A 28 7.75 16.37 26.21
N VAL A 29 7.25 15.21 26.64
CA VAL A 29 7.90 14.34 27.63
C VAL A 29 9.10 13.64 26.98
N SER A 30 8.94 13.18 25.74
CA SER A 30 10.01 12.56 24.97
C SER A 30 9.83 12.81 23.47
N VAL A 31 10.95 12.84 22.75
CA VAL A 31 11.00 12.88 21.29
C VAL A 31 11.90 11.74 20.83
N ARG A 32 11.40 10.89 19.94
CA ARG A 32 12.14 9.75 19.40
C ARG A 32 12.05 9.74 17.89
N GLU A 33 13.17 9.67 17.20
CA GLU A 33 13.18 9.33 15.77
C GLU A 33 12.84 7.84 15.62
N ILE A 34 11.75 7.53 14.94
CA ILE A 34 11.20 6.16 14.78
C ILE A 34 11.18 5.68 13.34
N GLY A 35 11.59 6.53 12.38
CA GLY A 35 11.56 6.17 10.97
C GLY A 35 12.54 5.01 10.67
N ASP A 36 12.01 3.91 10.15
CA ASP A 36 12.74 2.81 9.53
C ASP A 36 12.71 2.87 7.99
N GLY A 37 11.94 3.83 7.44
CA GLY A 37 11.78 4.07 6.02
C GLY A 37 12.96 4.77 5.35
N ASN A 38 13.02 4.62 4.03
CA ASN A 38 14.16 5.02 3.19
C ASN A 38 14.12 6.49 2.72
N MET A 39 13.03 7.22 2.92
CA MET A 39 12.78 8.50 2.22
C MET A 39 12.47 9.69 3.14
N ASN A 40 11.94 9.45 4.33
CA ASN A 40 11.43 10.49 5.23
C ASN A 40 12.01 10.28 6.64
N THR A 41 12.18 11.36 7.41
CA THR A 41 12.43 11.28 8.85
C THR A 41 11.10 11.30 9.58
N VAL A 42 10.94 10.47 10.61
CA VAL A 42 9.71 10.33 11.37
C VAL A 42 10.03 10.43 12.85
N PHE A 43 9.38 11.35 13.55
CA PHE A 43 9.54 11.57 14.99
C PHE A 43 8.24 11.29 15.70
N ALA A 44 8.27 10.40 16.69
CA ALA A 44 7.18 10.24 17.66
C ALA A 44 7.44 11.18 18.84
N VAL A 45 6.44 11.98 19.17
CA VAL A 45 6.49 12.96 20.26
C VAL A 45 5.47 12.57 21.30
N GLU A 46 5.93 12.24 22.50
CA GLU A 46 5.07 11.91 23.63
C GLU A 46 4.81 13.17 24.47
N VAL A 47 3.58 13.34 24.96
CA VAL A 47 3.18 14.48 25.79
C VAL A 47 2.46 14.00 27.06
N GLU A 48 2.45 14.82 28.10
CA GLU A 48 1.79 14.46 29.35
C GLU A 48 0.26 14.47 29.19
N GLY A 49 -0.41 13.38 29.60
CA GLY A 49 -1.86 13.34 29.74
C GLY A 49 -2.69 13.09 28.47
N GLY A 50 -2.08 12.74 27.33
CA GLY A 50 -2.83 12.46 26.09
C GLY A 50 -2.00 11.77 25.01
N PRO A 51 -2.61 11.41 23.87
CA PRO A 51 -1.88 10.87 22.74
C PRO A 51 -0.87 11.90 22.22
N GLY A 52 0.26 11.40 21.74
CA GLY A 52 1.33 12.21 21.18
C GLY A 52 1.00 12.84 19.82
N VAL A 53 2.05 13.27 19.14
CA VAL A 53 2.01 13.64 17.71
C VAL A 53 3.16 12.95 16.97
N VAL A 54 2.91 12.56 15.72
CA VAL A 54 3.96 12.09 14.82
C VAL A 54 4.30 13.19 13.84
N LEU A 55 5.59 13.54 13.73
CA LEU A 55 6.09 14.46 12.71
C LEU A 55 6.80 13.66 11.61
N LYS A 56 6.31 13.76 10.37
CA LYS A 56 6.95 13.17 9.18
C LYS A 56 7.51 14.29 8.31
N GLN A 57 8.82 14.29 8.08
CA GLN A 57 9.48 15.29 7.22
C GLN A 57 10.07 14.64 5.97
N SER A 58 9.74 15.22 4.82
CA SER A 58 10.33 14.82 3.53
C SER A 58 11.64 15.55 3.29
N MET A 59 12.70 14.78 3.03
CA MET A 59 14.05 15.26 2.73
C MET A 59 14.20 15.54 1.21
N PRO A 60 15.14 16.40 0.77
CA PRO A 60 15.39 16.65 -0.65
C PRO A 60 16.23 15.55 -1.34
N TYR A 61 16.43 14.41 -0.66
CA TYR A 61 17.19 13.25 -1.11
C TYR A 61 16.66 11.97 -0.45
N VAL A 62 17.01 10.81 -1.00
CA VAL A 62 16.71 9.50 -0.40
C VAL A 62 17.54 9.34 0.87
N ARG A 63 16.92 9.04 2.01
CA ARG A 63 17.59 8.98 3.33
C ARG A 63 18.74 7.99 3.37
N VAL A 64 18.58 6.83 2.71
CA VAL A 64 19.60 5.77 2.66
C VAL A 64 20.68 6.00 1.59
N ASP A 65 20.45 6.94 0.67
CA ASP A 65 21.44 7.37 -0.31
C ASP A 65 21.32 8.89 -0.56
N PRO A 66 22.03 9.71 0.25
CA PRO A 66 22.00 11.16 0.11
C PRO A 66 22.48 11.70 -1.25
N ALA A 67 23.10 10.86 -2.10
CA ALA A 67 23.48 11.22 -3.45
C ALA A 67 22.33 11.13 -4.45
N TRP A 68 21.21 10.49 -4.08
CA TRP A 68 20.01 10.39 -4.91
C TRP A 68 19.02 11.51 -4.56
N PRO A 69 18.92 12.57 -5.39
CA PRO A 69 17.96 13.66 -5.18
C PRO A 69 16.53 13.19 -5.45
N ILE A 70 15.59 13.63 -4.63
CA ILE A 70 14.15 13.40 -4.84
C ILE A 70 13.36 14.61 -4.38
N THR A 71 12.29 14.97 -5.10
CA THR A 71 11.53 16.18 -4.77
C THR A 71 10.83 16.05 -3.40
N PRO A 72 10.96 17.05 -2.51
CA PRO A 72 10.19 17.07 -1.27
C PRO A 72 8.71 17.41 -1.49
N ASP A 73 8.29 17.77 -2.73
CA ASP A 73 6.88 18.00 -3.08
C ASP A 73 5.99 16.76 -2.85
N ARG A 74 6.56 15.56 -2.73
CA ARG A 74 5.84 14.35 -2.29
C ARG A 74 5.07 14.55 -0.98
N ASN A 75 5.57 15.42 -0.10
CA ASN A 75 4.89 15.81 1.15
C ASN A 75 3.55 16.50 0.91
N ARG A 76 3.47 17.36 -0.12
CA ARG A 76 2.23 18.04 -0.53
C ARG A 76 1.19 17.03 -1.02
N ILE A 77 1.63 16.01 -1.76
CA ILE A 77 0.76 14.94 -2.27
C ILE A 77 0.23 14.13 -1.09
N GLU A 78 1.11 13.68 -0.18
CA GLU A 78 0.71 12.93 0.99
C GLU A 78 -0.28 13.71 1.88
N ALA A 79 -0.05 15.01 2.11
CA ALA A 79 -0.99 15.87 2.83
C ALA A 79 -2.38 15.93 2.16
N ALA A 80 -2.41 16.19 0.85
CA ALA A 80 -3.66 16.30 0.11
C ALA A 80 -4.44 14.97 0.10
N VAL A 81 -3.73 13.86 -0.01
CA VAL A 81 -4.31 12.52 -0.02
C VAL A 81 -4.80 12.15 1.38
N LEU A 82 -4.04 12.38 2.44
CA LEU A 82 -4.49 12.14 3.82
C LEU A 82 -5.75 12.94 4.16
N ALA A 83 -5.81 14.21 3.72
CA ALA A 83 -7.00 15.03 3.90
C ALA A 83 -8.22 14.44 3.18
N GLU A 84 -8.06 14.02 1.91
CA GLU A 84 -9.16 13.48 1.12
C GLU A 84 -9.58 12.07 1.57
N HIS A 85 -8.62 11.20 1.86
CA HIS A 85 -8.85 9.86 2.42
C HIS A 85 -9.50 9.95 3.80
N GLY A 86 -9.03 10.85 4.66
CA GLY A 86 -9.65 11.10 5.97
C GLY A 86 -11.08 11.62 5.87
N ARG A 87 -11.41 12.39 4.82
CA ARG A 87 -12.76 12.86 4.54
C ARG A 87 -13.71 11.73 4.12
N VAL A 88 -13.27 10.83 3.25
CA VAL A 88 -14.12 9.75 2.69
C VAL A 88 -14.13 8.49 3.55
N ALA A 89 -13.04 8.21 4.25
CA ALA A 89 -12.83 7.03 5.07
C ALA A 89 -12.33 7.41 6.48
N PRO A 90 -13.13 8.18 7.25
CA PRO A 90 -12.72 8.65 8.57
C PRO A 90 -12.44 7.48 9.51
N GLY A 91 -11.34 7.59 10.27
CA GLY A 91 -10.88 6.55 11.19
C GLY A 91 -10.19 5.37 10.53
N LEU A 92 -9.97 5.37 9.21
CA LEU A 92 -9.22 4.31 8.51
C LEU A 92 -7.84 4.79 8.02
N VAL A 93 -7.52 6.07 8.21
CA VAL A 93 -6.20 6.68 8.00
C VAL A 93 -5.84 7.55 9.21
N PRO A 94 -4.54 7.83 9.49
CA PRO A 94 -4.15 8.77 10.52
C PRO A 94 -4.75 10.16 10.27
N ALA A 95 -5.19 10.84 11.33
CA ALA A 95 -5.63 12.23 11.20
C ALA A 95 -4.45 13.15 10.84
N LEU A 96 -4.64 14.02 9.85
CA LEU A 96 -3.70 15.10 9.52
C LEU A 96 -3.97 16.30 10.43
N LEU A 97 -3.02 16.63 11.30
CA LEU A 97 -3.15 17.67 12.33
C LEU A 97 -2.64 19.04 11.84
N ASP A 98 -1.54 19.05 11.09
CA ASP A 98 -0.93 20.26 10.55
C ASP A 98 -0.04 19.94 9.34
N VAL A 99 0.16 20.93 8.48
CA VAL A 99 1.06 20.86 7.31
C VAL A 99 1.93 22.10 7.25
N ASP A 100 3.24 21.88 7.14
CA ASP A 100 4.22 22.93 6.89
C ASP A 100 4.82 22.72 5.50
N HIS A 101 4.30 23.45 4.51
CA HIS A 101 4.76 23.37 3.13
C HIS A 101 6.17 23.93 2.94
N ASP A 102 6.61 24.86 3.78
CA ASP A 102 7.92 25.49 3.65
C ASP A 102 9.04 24.56 4.15
N ARG A 103 8.73 23.74 5.17
CA ARG A 103 9.66 22.76 5.74
C ARG A 103 9.37 21.30 5.36
N HIS A 104 8.32 21.06 4.57
CA HIS A 104 7.82 19.74 4.17
C HIS A 104 7.58 18.80 5.35
N VAL A 105 6.86 19.29 6.36
CA VAL A 105 6.52 18.53 7.57
C VAL A 105 5.01 18.28 7.63
N LEU A 106 4.63 17.02 7.88
CA LEU A 106 3.29 16.63 8.28
C LEU A 106 3.27 16.34 9.76
N ALA A 107 2.28 16.89 10.47
CA ALA A 107 1.94 16.46 11.82
C ALA A 107 0.72 15.55 11.76
N LEU A 108 0.84 14.35 12.30
CA LEU A 108 -0.13 13.26 12.19
C LEU A 108 -0.55 12.76 13.57
N GLU A 109 -1.75 12.18 13.65
CA GLU A 109 -2.21 11.37 14.79
C GLU A 109 -1.13 10.37 15.21
N ASP A 110 -0.82 10.35 16.51
CA ASP A 110 0.09 9.36 17.07
C ASP A 110 -0.60 8.00 17.20
N LEU A 111 -0.05 7.02 16.48
CA LEU A 111 -0.49 5.63 16.46
C LEU A 111 0.59 4.69 17.03
N SER A 112 1.47 5.19 17.91
CA SER A 112 2.54 4.40 18.54
C SER A 112 2.04 3.22 19.38
N ASP A 113 0.74 3.17 19.72
CA ASP A 113 0.09 2.04 20.36
C ASP A 113 -0.38 0.95 19.38
N HIS A 114 -0.20 1.14 18.07
CA HIS A 114 -0.46 0.16 17.03
C HIS A 114 0.83 -0.56 16.63
N ARG A 115 0.67 -1.73 16.01
CA ARG A 115 1.77 -2.50 15.41
C ARG A 115 1.60 -2.57 13.90
N VAL A 116 2.71 -2.61 13.16
CA VAL A 116 2.68 -2.85 11.71
C VAL A 116 2.15 -4.26 11.44
N TRP A 117 1.13 -4.37 10.59
CA TRP A 117 0.37 -5.60 10.38
C TRP A 117 1.24 -6.75 9.87
N ARG A 118 2.18 -6.47 8.95
CA ARG A 118 3.16 -7.45 8.47
C ARG A 118 3.91 -8.16 9.59
N GLY A 119 4.29 -7.44 10.65
CA GLY A 119 4.99 -8.03 11.79
C GLY A 119 4.12 -9.07 12.51
N LEU A 120 2.85 -8.76 12.73
CA LEU A 120 1.89 -9.67 13.34
C LEU A 120 1.64 -10.91 12.48
N LEU A 121 1.50 -10.76 11.16
CA LEU A 121 1.34 -11.89 10.24
C LEU A 121 2.58 -12.80 10.24
N ASN A 122 3.79 -12.23 10.30
CA ASN A 122 5.02 -13.01 10.41
C ASN A 122 5.15 -13.78 11.73
N GLU A 123 4.51 -13.28 12.79
CA GLU A 123 4.41 -13.90 14.11
C GLU A 123 3.29 -14.96 14.20
N GLY A 124 2.52 -15.17 13.13
CA GLY A 124 1.38 -16.11 13.13
C GLY A 124 0.13 -15.56 13.86
N VAL A 125 0.09 -14.26 14.14
CA VAL A 125 -1.01 -13.63 14.88
C VAL A 125 -2.18 -13.36 13.95
N ARG A 126 -3.36 -13.88 14.33
CA ARG A 126 -4.63 -13.57 13.67
C ARG A 126 -5.15 -12.20 14.10
N THR A 127 -5.58 -11.41 13.13
CA THR A 127 -6.05 -10.04 13.32
C THR A 127 -7.45 -9.89 12.72
N ASP A 128 -8.48 -10.23 13.49
CA ASP A 128 -9.85 -10.25 13.02
C ASP A 128 -10.35 -8.83 12.65
N GLY A 129 -11.04 -8.72 11.51
CA GLY A 129 -11.68 -7.47 11.05
C GLY A 129 -10.76 -6.50 10.31
N VAL A 130 -9.45 -6.66 10.37
CA VAL A 130 -8.48 -5.78 9.67
C VAL A 130 -8.68 -5.83 8.15
N ALA A 131 -8.84 -7.02 7.58
CA ALA A 131 -9.07 -7.18 6.14
C ALA A 131 -10.40 -6.53 5.70
N ALA A 132 -11.46 -6.71 6.49
CA ALA A 132 -12.74 -6.06 6.24
C ALA A 132 -12.66 -4.51 6.34
N ASP A 133 -11.91 -3.97 7.32
CA ASP A 133 -11.66 -2.53 7.43
C ASP A 133 -10.96 -1.98 6.19
N LEU A 134 -9.96 -2.69 5.68
CA LEU A 134 -9.22 -2.29 4.47
C LEU A 134 -10.09 -2.39 3.21
N GLY A 135 -10.95 -3.40 3.11
CA GLY A 135 -11.94 -3.48 2.03
C GLY A 135 -12.89 -2.28 2.03
N ARG A 136 -13.41 -1.89 3.20
CA ARG A 136 -14.23 -0.67 3.37
C ARG A 136 -13.46 0.59 3.03
N TYR A 137 -12.21 0.70 3.49
CA TYR A 137 -11.33 1.84 3.17
C TYR A 137 -11.18 2.01 1.65
N VAL A 138 -10.79 0.95 0.93
CA VAL A 138 -10.60 1.02 -0.52
C VAL A 138 -11.92 1.34 -1.24
N ALA A 139 -13.06 0.80 -0.79
CA ALA A 139 -14.36 1.11 -1.40
C ALA A 139 -14.75 2.58 -1.23
N LYS A 140 -14.58 3.13 -0.02
CA LYS A 140 -14.87 4.54 0.28
C LYS A 140 -13.98 5.48 -0.50
N VAL A 141 -12.68 5.19 -0.58
CA VAL A 141 -11.73 5.96 -1.40
C VAL A 141 -12.08 5.86 -2.89
N ALA A 142 -12.29 4.65 -3.40
CA ALA A 142 -12.64 4.40 -4.79
C ALA A 142 -13.91 5.15 -5.20
N PHE A 143 -14.98 5.04 -4.42
CA PHE A 143 -16.23 5.71 -4.72
C PHE A 143 -16.11 7.23 -4.55
N GLY A 144 -15.63 7.68 -3.38
CA GLY A 144 -15.62 9.08 -2.98
C GLY A 144 -14.68 9.98 -3.78
N THR A 145 -13.69 9.40 -4.46
CA THR A 145 -12.69 10.15 -5.25
C THR A 145 -12.79 9.91 -6.77
N SER A 146 -13.61 8.96 -7.22
CA SER A 146 -13.83 8.71 -8.65
C SER A 146 -14.91 9.63 -9.25
N VAL A 147 -15.15 9.47 -10.55
CA VAL A 147 -16.26 10.15 -11.24
C VAL A 147 -17.63 9.80 -10.65
N PHE A 148 -17.77 8.68 -9.95
CA PHE A 148 -19.03 8.29 -9.30
C PHE A 148 -19.37 9.20 -8.13
N GLY A 149 -18.39 9.55 -7.28
CA GLY A 149 -18.60 10.42 -6.10
C GLY A 149 -18.33 11.90 -6.35
N LEU A 150 -17.34 12.27 -7.18
CA LEU A 150 -16.95 13.68 -7.40
C LEU A 150 -17.69 14.35 -8.56
N GLY A 151 -18.07 13.57 -9.58
CA GLY A 151 -18.50 14.10 -10.86
C GLY A 151 -17.35 14.72 -11.68
N ASN A 152 -17.66 15.11 -12.92
CA ASN A 152 -16.68 15.45 -13.96
C ASN A 152 -15.66 16.54 -13.57
N TYR A 153 -16.11 17.73 -13.18
CA TYR A 153 -15.21 18.87 -12.95
C TYR A 153 -14.29 18.66 -11.74
N ARG A 154 -14.84 18.16 -10.63
CA ARG A 154 -14.07 17.92 -9.40
C ARG A 154 -13.09 16.77 -9.59
N HIS A 155 -13.48 15.70 -10.28
CA HIS A 155 -12.58 14.60 -10.62
C HIS A 155 -11.37 15.08 -11.44
N LYS A 156 -11.59 15.87 -12.49
CA LYS A 156 -10.49 16.41 -13.32
C LYS A 156 -9.56 17.34 -12.55
N ALA A 157 -10.11 18.17 -11.66
CA ALA A 157 -9.30 19.05 -10.82
C ALA A 157 -8.47 18.25 -9.80
N ALA A 158 -9.06 17.24 -9.17
CA ALA A 158 -8.39 16.35 -8.22
C ALA A 158 -7.28 15.53 -8.91
N LEU A 159 -7.54 15.01 -10.12
CA LEU A 159 -6.54 14.33 -10.95
C LEU A 159 -5.34 15.23 -11.21
N ALA A 160 -5.57 16.48 -11.64
CA ALA A 160 -4.48 17.42 -11.90
C ALA A 160 -3.66 17.75 -10.63
N ALA A 161 -4.30 17.84 -9.46
CA ALA A 161 -3.64 18.16 -8.20
C ALA A 161 -2.79 17.00 -7.63
N ALA A 162 -3.13 15.77 -8.00
CA ALA A 162 -2.51 14.53 -7.52
C ALA A 162 -1.52 13.89 -8.52
N VAL A 163 -1.03 14.66 -9.49
CA VAL A 163 0.03 14.21 -10.40
C VAL A 163 1.31 13.94 -9.61
N ASN A 164 1.81 12.70 -9.69
CA ASN A 164 2.91 12.19 -8.85
C ASN A 164 3.95 11.38 -9.67
N PRO A 165 4.63 11.98 -10.67
CA PRO A 165 5.36 11.23 -11.68
C PRO A 165 6.57 10.45 -11.12
N GLU A 166 7.33 11.03 -10.19
CA GLU A 166 8.54 10.39 -9.63
C GLU A 166 8.18 9.10 -8.86
N LEU A 167 7.14 9.13 -8.03
CA LEU A 167 6.71 7.95 -7.28
C LEU A 167 5.98 6.93 -8.16
N CYS A 168 5.26 7.39 -9.20
CA CYS A 168 4.71 6.50 -10.23
C CYS A 168 5.82 5.78 -11.00
N GLU A 169 6.88 6.46 -11.43
CA GLU A 169 8.02 5.87 -12.14
C GLU A 169 8.68 4.76 -11.32
N ILE A 170 8.92 4.99 -10.02
CA ILE A 170 9.42 3.94 -9.11
C ILE A 170 8.52 2.70 -9.14
N THR A 171 7.20 2.87 -9.16
CA THR A 171 6.26 1.74 -9.23
C THR A 171 6.28 1.08 -10.61
N GLU A 172 6.28 1.86 -11.68
CA GLU A 172 6.36 1.39 -13.08
C GLU A 172 7.59 0.51 -13.32
N ASP A 173 8.73 0.89 -12.75
CA ASP A 173 9.97 0.16 -12.88
C ASP A 173 10.02 -1.04 -11.94
N LEU A 174 9.86 -0.81 -10.64
CA LEU A 174 10.08 -1.84 -9.62
C LEU A 174 8.97 -2.89 -9.55
N VAL A 175 7.75 -2.59 -10.02
CA VAL A 175 6.63 -3.55 -10.03
C VAL A 175 6.42 -4.18 -11.39
N PHE A 176 6.58 -3.44 -12.49
CA PHE A 176 6.14 -3.90 -13.81
C PHE A 176 7.25 -4.10 -14.84
N THR A 177 8.48 -3.66 -14.57
CA THR A 177 9.55 -3.67 -15.56
C THR A 177 10.74 -4.51 -15.11
N GLU A 178 11.45 -4.05 -14.08
CA GLU A 178 12.72 -4.63 -13.67
C GLU A 178 12.62 -6.12 -13.30
N PRO A 179 11.60 -6.61 -12.57
CA PRO A 179 11.51 -8.03 -12.22
C PRO A 179 11.37 -8.97 -13.43
N TYR A 180 11.08 -8.45 -14.62
CA TYR A 180 10.77 -9.21 -15.84
C TYR A 180 11.84 -9.08 -16.93
N ILE A 181 12.94 -8.40 -16.62
CA ILE A 181 14.12 -8.25 -17.47
C ILE A 181 15.40 -8.52 -16.65
N GLU A 182 16.54 -8.58 -17.32
CA GLU A 182 17.83 -8.54 -16.63
C GLU A 182 18.08 -7.12 -16.13
N HIS A 183 18.17 -6.95 -14.81
CA HIS A 183 18.36 -5.66 -14.16
C HIS A 183 19.20 -5.81 -12.89
N GLU A 184 20.06 -4.84 -12.58
CA GLU A 184 20.99 -4.92 -11.44
C GLU A 184 20.30 -4.89 -10.07
N HIS A 185 19.10 -4.33 -10.01
CA HIS A 185 18.27 -4.30 -8.81
C HIS A 185 17.68 -5.68 -8.45
N ASN A 186 17.64 -6.63 -9.38
CA ASN A 186 17.07 -7.95 -9.12
C ASN A 186 18.01 -8.78 -8.24
N LYS A 187 17.49 -9.30 -7.12
CA LYS A 187 18.24 -10.08 -6.12
C LYS A 187 17.84 -11.55 -6.16
N ILE A 188 18.39 -12.31 -7.11
CA ILE A 188 17.96 -13.70 -7.35
C ILE A 188 18.85 -14.66 -6.56
N LEU A 189 18.25 -15.48 -5.70
CA LEU A 189 18.98 -16.56 -5.03
C LEU A 189 19.42 -17.63 -6.04
N PRO A 190 20.65 -18.17 -5.93
CA PRO A 190 21.12 -19.21 -6.85
C PRO A 190 20.16 -20.40 -6.96
N ALA A 191 19.56 -20.82 -5.84
CA ALA A 191 18.62 -21.93 -5.76
C ALA A 191 17.28 -21.69 -6.48
N THR A 192 16.91 -20.44 -6.76
CA THR A 192 15.65 -20.06 -7.42
C THR A 192 15.86 -19.50 -8.82
N LYS A 193 17.09 -19.50 -9.34
CA LYS A 193 17.42 -18.91 -10.66
C LYS A 193 16.59 -19.52 -11.79
N ALA A 194 16.43 -20.85 -11.79
CA ALA A 194 15.62 -21.55 -12.80
C ALA A 194 14.12 -21.22 -12.67
N ASP A 195 13.61 -21.11 -11.44
CA ASP A 195 12.20 -20.76 -11.18
C ASP A 195 11.88 -19.34 -11.67
N VAL A 196 12.78 -18.38 -11.40
CA VAL A 196 12.65 -17.01 -11.89
C VAL A 196 12.74 -16.96 -13.41
N ALA A 197 13.73 -17.64 -14.01
CA ALA A 197 13.88 -17.68 -15.47
C ALA A 197 12.65 -18.26 -16.17
N ALA A 198 12.04 -19.32 -15.62
CA ALA A 198 10.82 -19.90 -16.14
C ALA A 198 9.63 -18.93 -16.04
N TYR A 199 9.48 -18.23 -14.91
CA TYR A 199 8.41 -17.26 -14.70
C TYR A 199 8.52 -16.04 -15.63
N VAL A 200 9.70 -15.41 -15.72
CA VAL A 200 9.90 -14.19 -16.55
C VAL A 200 9.95 -14.50 -18.06
N GLY A 201 10.29 -15.74 -18.41
CA GLY A 201 10.32 -16.25 -19.78
C GLY A 201 8.95 -16.71 -20.29
N ASP A 202 7.94 -16.82 -19.43
CA ASP A 202 6.60 -17.24 -19.82
C ASP A 202 5.87 -16.15 -20.63
N PRO A 203 5.48 -16.42 -21.90
CA PRO A 203 4.81 -15.43 -22.75
C PRO A 203 3.47 -14.91 -22.19
N GLU A 204 2.73 -15.74 -21.46
CA GLU A 204 1.46 -15.32 -20.84
C GLU A 204 1.75 -14.34 -19.70
N VAL A 205 2.78 -14.60 -18.90
CA VAL A 205 3.22 -13.70 -17.83
C VAL A 205 3.64 -12.36 -18.40
N ARG A 206 4.50 -12.36 -19.42
CA ARG A 206 4.97 -11.12 -20.06
C ARG A 206 3.82 -10.29 -20.63
N THR A 207 2.87 -10.95 -21.28
CA THR A 207 1.69 -10.28 -21.87
C THR A 207 0.83 -9.63 -20.80
N ALA A 208 0.47 -10.38 -19.76
CA ALA A 208 -0.41 -9.86 -18.72
C ALA A 208 0.27 -8.77 -17.87
N ILE A 209 1.59 -8.85 -17.63
CA ILE A 209 2.33 -7.77 -16.96
C ILE A 209 2.43 -6.52 -17.84
N GLY A 210 2.65 -6.66 -19.15
CA GLY A 210 2.61 -5.53 -20.08
C GLY A 210 1.26 -4.82 -20.07
N LEU A 211 0.16 -5.57 -20.05
CA LEU A 211 -1.20 -5.02 -19.94
C LEU A 211 -1.46 -4.38 -18.56
N ALA A 212 -0.93 -4.97 -17.48
CA ALA A 212 -1.01 -4.40 -16.15
C ALA A 212 -0.26 -3.07 -16.04
N LYS A 213 0.95 -2.98 -16.63
CA LYS A 213 1.71 -1.73 -16.73
C LYS A 213 0.92 -0.68 -17.49
N LEU A 214 0.36 -1.03 -18.65
CA LEU A 214 -0.46 -0.13 -19.44
C LEU A 214 -1.67 0.38 -18.64
N ALA A 215 -2.35 -0.50 -17.90
CA ALA A 215 -3.47 -0.12 -17.04
C ALA A 215 -3.05 0.88 -15.95
N PHE A 216 -1.96 0.58 -15.24
CA PHE A 216 -1.41 1.46 -14.19
C PHE A 216 -1.08 2.85 -14.73
N MET A 217 -0.44 2.94 -15.90
CA MET A 217 0.00 4.21 -16.50
C MET A 217 -1.13 5.04 -17.12
N THR A 218 -2.32 4.47 -17.35
CA THR A 218 -3.36 5.14 -18.17
C THR A 218 -4.75 5.23 -17.54
N ARG A 219 -5.09 4.36 -16.57
CA ARG A 219 -6.43 4.35 -15.96
C ARG A 219 -6.48 5.20 -14.70
N ALA A 220 -7.03 6.40 -14.83
CA ALA A 220 -7.21 7.36 -13.73
C ALA A 220 -8.58 7.21 -13.03
N GLU A 221 -8.80 6.07 -12.36
CA GLU A 221 -10.11 5.71 -11.81
C GLU A 221 -10.43 6.44 -10.50
N ALA A 222 -9.52 6.36 -9.52
CA ALA A 222 -9.68 6.95 -8.19
C ALA A 222 -8.31 7.35 -7.61
N LEU A 223 -8.32 8.17 -6.57
CA LEU A 223 -7.11 8.57 -5.83
C LEU A 223 -6.66 7.41 -4.93
N ILE A 224 -5.99 6.42 -5.51
CA ILE A 224 -5.53 5.22 -4.81
C ILE A 224 -4.42 5.55 -3.82
N HIS A 225 -4.22 4.69 -2.82
CA HIS A 225 -3.10 4.77 -1.88
C HIS A 225 -1.77 4.56 -2.60
N GLY A 226 -1.71 3.65 -3.57
CA GLY A 226 -0.52 3.44 -4.40
C GLY A 226 0.59 2.56 -3.79
N ASP A 227 0.51 2.22 -2.51
CA ASP A 227 1.34 1.15 -1.92
C ASP A 227 0.71 0.49 -0.69
N LEU A 228 -0.58 0.15 -0.78
CA LEU A 228 -1.36 -0.47 0.30
C LEU A 228 -0.98 -1.94 0.55
N HIS A 229 0.23 -2.18 1.04
CA HIS A 229 0.69 -3.50 1.48
C HIS A 229 0.57 -3.65 3.00
N THR A 230 0.72 -4.87 3.54
CA THR A 230 0.63 -5.15 4.99
C THR A 230 1.67 -4.42 5.84
N GLY A 231 2.73 -3.87 5.23
CA GLY A 231 3.69 -2.96 5.88
C GLY A 231 3.20 -1.52 6.05
N SER A 232 2.14 -1.13 5.33
CA SER A 232 1.53 0.21 5.31
C SER A 232 0.19 0.21 6.05
N VAL A 233 0.04 -0.73 6.99
CA VAL A 233 -1.15 -0.88 7.83
C VAL A 233 -0.71 -1.00 9.28
N LEU A 234 -1.19 -0.09 10.11
CA LEU A 234 -1.06 -0.12 11.56
C LEU A 234 -2.33 -0.71 12.17
N VAL A 235 -2.18 -1.66 13.09
CA VAL A 235 -3.31 -2.37 13.71
C VAL A 235 -3.15 -2.45 15.22
N LYS A 236 -4.30 -2.37 15.90
CA LYS A 236 -4.52 -2.81 17.28
C LYS A 236 -5.95 -3.39 17.35
N PRO A 237 -6.32 -4.13 18.41
CA PRO A 237 -7.68 -4.66 18.53
C PRO A 237 -8.74 -3.57 18.31
N GLY A 238 -9.62 -3.78 17.32
CA GLY A 238 -10.69 -2.85 16.97
C GLY A 238 -10.27 -1.57 16.23
N SER A 239 -9.02 -1.47 15.75
CA SER A 239 -8.54 -0.28 15.02
C SER A 239 -7.53 -0.63 13.95
N THR A 240 -7.85 -0.21 12.73
CA THR A 240 -7.04 -0.40 11.51
C THR A 240 -6.76 0.97 10.90
N ARG A 241 -5.49 1.24 10.54
CA ARG A 241 -5.07 2.50 9.92
C ARG A 241 -4.14 2.22 8.73
N ALA A 242 -4.59 2.55 7.53
CA ALA A 242 -3.73 2.65 6.35
C ALA A 242 -2.92 3.94 6.45
N PHE A 243 -1.60 3.86 6.33
CA PHE A 243 -0.70 5.01 6.46
C PHE A 243 0.32 5.01 5.32
N ASP A 244 1.10 6.08 5.20
CA ASP A 244 2.16 6.20 4.19
C ASP A 244 1.64 6.26 2.74
N VAL A 245 0.75 7.22 2.48
CA VAL A 245 0.09 7.42 1.19
C VAL A 245 0.94 8.23 0.19
N GLU A 246 2.28 8.19 0.30
CA GLU A 246 3.16 9.02 -0.53
C GLU A 246 3.20 8.60 -2.02
N PHE A 247 2.83 7.35 -2.32
CA PHE A 247 2.69 6.81 -3.67
C PHE A 247 1.32 7.08 -4.31
N ALA A 248 0.44 7.81 -3.62
CA ALA A 248 -0.89 8.05 -4.10
C ALA A 248 -0.90 8.88 -5.38
N PHE A 249 -1.80 8.50 -6.29
CA PHE A 249 -2.12 9.17 -7.53
C PHE A 249 -3.49 8.70 -8.03
N TYR A 250 -3.99 9.30 -9.11
CA TYR A 250 -5.18 8.76 -9.77
C TYR A 250 -4.85 7.53 -10.61
N GLY A 251 -5.15 6.35 -10.08
CA GLY A 251 -4.80 5.05 -10.66
C GLY A 251 -5.96 4.05 -10.64
N PRO A 252 -5.72 2.79 -11.07
CA PRO A 252 -6.73 1.74 -11.09
C PRO A 252 -7.00 1.21 -9.68
N VAL A 253 -8.28 1.10 -9.30
CA VAL A 253 -8.69 0.72 -7.93
C VAL A 253 -8.23 -0.69 -7.54
N GLY A 254 -8.19 -1.60 -8.52
CA GLY A 254 -7.68 -2.95 -8.30
C GLY A 254 -6.23 -2.98 -7.80
N PHE A 255 -5.44 -1.93 -8.01
CA PHE A 255 -4.04 -1.91 -7.59
C PHE A 255 -3.86 -1.94 -6.07
N ASP A 256 -4.69 -1.22 -5.31
CA ASP A 256 -4.64 -1.23 -3.84
C ASP A 256 -5.09 -2.58 -3.26
N LEU A 257 -6.19 -3.15 -3.78
CA LEU A 257 -6.64 -4.50 -3.41
C LEU A 257 -5.58 -5.55 -3.76
N GLY A 258 -4.99 -5.43 -4.95
CA GLY A 258 -3.91 -6.29 -5.41
C GLY A 258 -2.67 -6.19 -4.53
N ALA A 259 -2.29 -4.98 -4.08
CA ALA A 259 -1.19 -4.80 -3.14
C ALA A 259 -1.42 -5.59 -1.85
N LEU A 260 -2.63 -5.61 -1.30
CA LEU A 260 -2.99 -6.46 -0.15
C LEU A 260 -2.90 -7.95 -0.52
N TRP A 261 -3.57 -8.38 -1.58
CA TRP A 261 -3.65 -9.79 -1.98
C TRP A 261 -2.27 -10.39 -2.26
N GLY A 262 -1.40 -9.67 -2.96
CA GLY A 262 -0.03 -10.10 -3.21
C GLY A 262 0.76 -10.30 -1.92
N ASN A 263 0.50 -9.48 -0.88
CA ASN A 263 1.14 -9.66 0.42
C ASN A 263 0.51 -10.79 1.24
N TYR A 264 -0.78 -11.07 1.10
CA TYR A 264 -1.41 -12.27 1.68
C TYR A 264 -0.79 -13.55 1.11
N VAL A 265 -0.50 -13.59 -0.20
CA VAL A 265 0.22 -14.73 -0.82
C VAL A 265 1.59 -14.95 -0.17
N LEU A 266 2.35 -13.87 0.08
CA LEU A 266 3.69 -13.97 0.67
C LEU A 266 3.65 -14.39 2.15
N ALA A 267 2.73 -13.83 2.93
CA ALA A 267 2.50 -14.23 4.31
C ALA A 267 2.00 -15.69 4.42
N ALA A 268 1.15 -16.14 3.50
CA ALA A 268 0.72 -17.54 3.45
C ALA A 268 1.85 -18.49 3.03
N ALA A 269 2.70 -18.09 2.07
CA ALA A 269 3.87 -18.87 1.66
C ALA A 269 4.83 -19.14 2.83
N ARG A 270 5.01 -18.13 3.71
CA ARG A 270 5.72 -18.28 4.98
C ARG A 270 5.05 -19.33 5.87
N GLY A 271 3.75 -19.19 6.12
CA GLY A 271 3.02 -20.13 6.97
C GLY A 271 3.15 -21.58 6.51
N PHE A 272 2.95 -21.85 5.21
CA PHE A 272 3.09 -23.21 4.65
C PHE A 272 4.51 -23.76 4.78
N VAL A 273 5.56 -22.96 4.50
CA VAL A 273 6.93 -23.49 4.59
C VAL A 273 7.38 -23.74 6.03
N GLN A 274 6.79 -23.03 6.99
CA GLN A 274 7.01 -23.24 8.43
C GLN A 274 6.08 -24.32 9.04
N GLY A 275 5.19 -24.91 8.24
CA GLY A 275 4.25 -25.94 8.70
C GLY A 275 3.03 -25.40 9.45
N ASP A 276 2.79 -24.08 9.45
CA ASP A 276 1.57 -23.45 9.97
C ASP A 276 0.51 -23.30 8.87
N ASP A 277 0.06 -24.45 8.40
CA ASP A 277 -1.00 -24.63 7.41
C ASP A 277 -2.32 -23.94 7.78
N ALA A 278 -2.62 -23.87 9.08
CA ALA A 278 -3.87 -23.28 9.58
C ALA A 278 -3.82 -21.76 9.51
N HIS A 279 -2.70 -21.13 9.88
CA HIS A 279 -2.49 -19.71 9.70
C HIS A 279 -2.41 -19.34 8.22
N ALA A 280 -1.68 -20.11 7.40
CA ALA A 280 -1.55 -19.83 5.97
C ALA A 280 -2.90 -19.80 5.25
N ARG A 281 -3.79 -20.78 5.51
CA ARG A 281 -5.15 -20.79 4.94
C ARG A 281 -6.01 -19.64 5.47
N TRP A 282 -5.88 -19.27 6.74
CA TRP A 282 -6.55 -18.09 7.28
C TRP A 282 -6.09 -16.80 6.58
N VAL A 283 -4.78 -16.62 6.36
CA VAL A 283 -4.23 -15.47 5.64
C VAL A 283 -4.78 -15.39 4.20
N LEU A 284 -4.87 -16.51 3.48
CA LEU A 284 -5.44 -16.51 2.13
C LEU A 284 -6.94 -16.14 2.14
N GLY A 285 -7.67 -16.52 3.19
CA GLY A 285 -9.07 -16.12 3.39
C GLY A 285 -9.27 -14.61 3.53
N LEU A 286 -8.24 -13.86 3.94
CA LEU A 286 -8.29 -12.39 4.03
C LEU A 286 -8.55 -11.73 2.68
N ALA A 287 -8.19 -12.38 1.56
CA ALA A 287 -8.46 -11.84 0.23
C ALA A 287 -9.97 -11.75 -0.05
N GLU A 288 -10.73 -12.82 0.26
CA GLU A 288 -12.19 -12.82 0.12
C GLU A 288 -12.86 -11.93 1.17
N GLU A 289 -12.33 -11.84 2.39
CA GLU A 289 -12.84 -10.90 3.41
C GLU A 289 -12.68 -9.44 2.95
N THR A 290 -11.50 -9.09 2.42
CA THR A 290 -11.23 -7.76 1.85
C THR A 290 -12.16 -7.48 0.68
N TRP A 291 -12.32 -8.44 -0.24
CA TRP A 291 -13.22 -8.32 -1.39
C TRP A 291 -14.68 -8.13 -0.99
N ALA A 292 -15.18 -8.98 -0.09
CA ALA A 292 -16.57 -8.95 0.33
C ALA A 292 -16.92 -7.63 1.03
N ALA A 293 -16.01 -7.10 1.86
CA ALA A 293 -16.18 -5.81 2.49
C ALA A 293 -16.12 -4.66 1.48
N PHE A 294 -15.19 -4.70 0.52
CA PHE A 294 -15.12 -3.73 -0.58
C PHE A 294 -16.42 -3.71 -1.39
N GLU A 295 -16.85 -4.88 -1.86
CA GLU A 295 -18.05 -5.02 -2.69
C GLU A 295 -19.30 -4.54 -1.94
N THR A 296 -19.46 -4.95 -0.67
CA THR A 296 -20.60 -4.56 0.16
C THR A 296 -20.64 -3.04 0.35
N GLU A 297 -19.52 -2.42 0.72
CA GLU A 297 -19.44 -0.99 0.95
C GLU A 297 -19.65 -0.20 -0.35
N PHE A 298 -19.02 -0.61 -1.45
CA PHE A 298 -19.17 0.08 -2.74
C PHE A 298 -20.62 0.02 -3.24
N ARG A 299 -21.29 -1.13 -3.09
CA ARG A 299 -22.72 -1.28 -3.39
C ARG A 299 -23.58 -0.40 -2.50
N ALA A 300 -23.24 -0.28 -1.21
CA ALA A 300 -23.96 0.57 -0.28
C ALA A 300 -23.85 2.07 -0.62
N LEU A 301 -22.72 2.50 -1.19
CA LEU A 301 -22.48 3.87 -1.66
C LEU A 301 -23.11 4.15 -3.04
N TRP A 302 -23.36 3.12 -3.85
CA TRP A 302 -23.85 3.27 -5.22
C TRP A 302 -25.12 4.13 -5.41
N PRO A 303 -26.12 4.11 -4.50
CA PRO A 303 -27.27 5.00 -4.60
C PRO A 303 -26.91 6.50 -4.65
N ASP A 304 -25.78 6.90 -4.07
CA ASP A 304 -25.36 8.31 -3.93
C ASP A 304 -24.51 8.82 -5.11
N ARG A 305 -24.37 8.01 -6.17
CA ARG A 305 -23.56 8.38 -7.34
C ARG A 305 -24.10 9.64 -8.03
N VAL A 306 -23.19 10.44 -8.57
CA VAL A 306 -23.48 11.76 -9.14
C VAL A 306 -24.37 11.70 -10.40
N ASP A 307 -24.18 10.69 -11.27
CA ASP A 307 -24.96 10.58 -12.52
C ASP A 307 -25.71 9.24 -12.65
N PRO A 308 -26.83 9.06 -11.92
CA PRO A 308 -27.59 7.83 -11.94
C PRO A 308 -28.34 7.58 -13.26
N ARG A 309 -28.38 8.57 -14.18
CA ARG A 309 -29.07 8.46 -15.48
C ARG A 309 -28.35 7.51 -16.44
N ILE A 310 -27.02 7.45 -16.33
CA ILE A 310 -26.15 6.61 -17.18
C ILE A 310 -25.52 5.47 -16.37
N TYR A 311 -25.11 5.75 -15.14
CA TYR A 311 -24.52 4.73 -14.28
C TYR A 311 -25.61 3.85 -13.66
N GLY A 312 -26.19 2.94 -14.44
CA GLY A 312 -27.14 1.94 -13.93
C GLY A 312 -26.45 0.75 -13.26
N ASP A 313 -27.22 -0.17 -12.69
CA ASP A 313 -26.70 -1.34 -11.96
C ASP A 313 -25.83 -2.26 -12.84
N GLY A 314 -26.09 -2.34 -14.14
CA GLY A 314 -25.22 -3.06 -15.06
C GLY A 314 -23.80 -2.48 -15.16
N VAL A 315 -23.64 -1.16 -14.97
CA VAL A 315 -22.32 -0.52 -14.89
C VAL A 315 -21.61 -0.90 -13.59
N LEU A 316 -22.35 -0.94 -12.48
CA LEU A 316 -21.83 -1.39 -11.19
C LEU A 316 -21.27 -2.82 -11.28
N GLU A 317 -22.04 -3.76 -11.82
CA GLU A 317 -21.58 -5.15 -11.98
C GLU A 317 -20.33 -5.25 -12.86
N GLY A 318 -20.30 -4.53 -13.99
CA GLY A 318 -19.15 -4.51 -14.88
C GLY A 318 -17.91 -3.88 -14.23
N TYR A 319 -18.10 -2.81 -13.46
CA TYR A 319 -17.02 -2.15 -12.73
C TYR A 319 -16.44 -3.05 -11.63
N LEU A 320 -17.29 -3.65 -10.78
CA LEU A 320 -16.85 -4.57 -9.73
C LEU A 320 -16.12 -5.79 -10.31
N ALA A 321 -16.63 -6.39 -11.39
CA ALA A 321 -15.94 -7.49 -12.06
C ALA A 321 -14.56 -7.08 -12.61
N THR A 322 -14.43 -5.84 -13.11
CA THR A 322 -13.16 -5.29 -13.59
C THR A 322 -12.17 -5.09 -12.44
N VAL A 323 -12.61 -4.46 -11.35
CA VAL A 323 -11.77 -4.23 -10.15
C VAL A 323 -11.27 -5.55 -9.56
N ARG A 324 -12.12 -6.59 -9.47
CA ARG A 324 -11.69 -7.91 -8.97
C ARG A 324 -10.60 -8.55 -9.83
N ARG A 325 -10.74 -8.44 -11.16
CA ARG A 325 -9.75 -8.96 -12.12
C ARG A 325 -8.43 -8.20 -12.02
N ASP A 326 -8.51 -6.88 -12.01
CA ASP A 326 -7.33 -6.04 -11.84
C ASP A 326 -6.62 -6.33 -10.52
N ALA A 327 -7.37 -6.55 -9.42
CA ALA A 327 -6.79 -6.92 -8.13
C ALA A 327 -6.01 -8.24 -8.17
N ALA A 328 -6.49 -9.27 -8.88
CA ALA A 328 -5.76 -10.51 -9.06
C ALA A 328 -4.44 -10.28 -9.84
N VAL A 329 -4.51 -9.54 -10.95
CA VAL A 329 -3.35 -9.22 -11.80
C VAL A 329 -2.31 -8.38 -11.06
N PHE A 330 -2.73 -7.31 -10.38
CA PHE A 330 -1.82 -6.49 -9.58
C PHE A 330 -1.29 -7.22 -8.35
N GLY A 331 -2.08 -8.12 -7.75
CA GLY A 331 -1.63 -8.99 -6.68
C GLY A 331 -0.53 -9.96 -7.10
N ALA A 332 -0.64 -10.54 -8.30
CA ALA A 332 0.43 -11.33 -8.90
C ALA A 332 1.71 -10.50 -9.09
N ALA A 333 1.60 -9.30 -9.69
CA ALA A 333 2.75 -8.42 -9.91
C ALA A 333 3.42 -8.01 -8.59
N LYS A 334 2.62 -7.62 -7.58
CA LYS A 334 3.11 -7.26 -6.25
C LYS A 334 3.74 -8.46 -5.52
N ALA A 335 3.24 -9.67 -5.66
CA ALA A 335 3.88 -10.87 -5.09
C ALA A 335 5.21 -11.18 -5.79
N ALA A 336 5.23 -11.23 -7.12
CA ALA A 336 6.41 -11.57 -7.91
C ALA A 336 7.56 -10.57 -7.70
N ARG A 337 7.26 -9.25 -7.74
CA ARG A 337 8.29 -8.21 -7.57
C ARG A 337 8.97 -8.27 -6.21
N ARG A 338 8.28 -8.73 -5.15
CA ARG A 338 8.86 -8.85 -3.81
C ARG A 338 9.83 -10.02 -3.66
N VAL A 339 9.75 -11.04 -4.54
CA VAL A 339 10.65 -12.20 -4.52
C VAL A 339 11.73 -12.18 -5.61
N ILE A 340 11.61 -11.30 -6.60
CA ILE A 340 12.61 -11.11 -7.69
C ILE A 340 13.33 -9.76 -7.60
N GLY A 341 12.60 -8.68 -7.34
CA GLY A 341 13.06 -7.31 -7.50
C GLY A 341 13.84 -6.75 -6.31
N PHE A 342 13.96 -5.42 -6.29
CA PHE A 342 14.77 -4.66 -5.34
C PHE A 342 14.27 -4.75 -3.89
N ALA A 343 13.03 -4.30 -3.68
CA ALA A 343 12.47 -4.08 -2.35
C ALA A 343 11.79 -5.35 -1.84
N ARG A 344 12.44 -6.01 -0.87
CA ARG A 344 12.00 -7.29 -0.28
C ARG A 344 11.02 -7.12 0.88
N VAL A 345 10.48 -8.24 1.35
CA VAL A 345 9.57 -8.28 2.51
C VAL A 345 10.08 -9.25 3.57
N SER A 346 9.85 -8.91 4.83
CA SER A 346 10.27 -9.72 5.97
C SER A 346 9.60 -11.09 6.04
N ASP A 347 8.41 -11.25 5.44
CA ASP A 347 7.68 -12.51 5.32
C ASP A 347 8.56 -13.61 4.69
N ILE A 348 9.38 -13.22 3.70
CA ILE A 348 10.26 -14.10 2.93
C ILE A 348 11.72 -13.99 3.40
N GLU A 349 12.23 -12.78 3.61
CA GLU A 349 13.67 -12.58 3.88
C GLU A 349 14.13 -13.07 5.26
N THR A 350 13.20 -13.21 6.22
CA THR A 350 13.55 -13.73 7.55
C THR A 350 13.48 -15.26 7.63
N LEU A 351 13.11 -15.95 6.55
CA LEU A 351 13.13 -17.41 6.48
C LEU A 351 14.56 -17.94 6.29
N PRO A 352 14.90 -19.12 6.85
CA PRO A 352 16.11 -19.85 6.49
C PRO A 352 16.23 -20.03 4.98
N GLU A 353 17.45 -20.00 4.42
CA GLU A 353 17.64 -19.93 2.96
C GLU A 353 16.93 -21.06 2.18
N VAL A 354 16.92 -22.28 2.71
CA VAL A 354 16.25 -23.43 2.10
C VAL A 354 14.74 -23.21 2.03
N GLU A 355 14.13 -22.76 3.13
CA GLU A 355 12.70 -22.44 3.22
C GLU A 355 12.36 -21.23 2.34
N ARG A 356 13.20 -20.20 2.36
CA ARG A 356 13.09 -19.02 1.50
C ARG A 356 13.06 -19.39 0.02
N ALA A 357 13.92 -20.29 -0.44
CA ALA A 357 13.92 -20.75 -1.82
C ALA A 357 12.63 -21.51 -2.20
N VAL A 358 12.09 -22.32 -1.29
CA VAL A 358 10.80 -23.01 -1.48
C VAL A 358 9.65 -21.99 -1.54
N ALA A 359 9.60 -21.04 -0.61
CA ALA A 359 8.59 -20.00 -0.57
C ALA A 359 8.61 -19.17 -1.87
N ILE A 360 9.77 -18.72 -2.34
CA ILE A 360 9.93 -17.97 -3.61
C ILE A 360 9.35 -18.77 -4.79
N ARG A 361 9.77 -20.03 -4.95
CA ARG A 361 9.28 -20.89 -6.06
C ARG A 361 7.77 -21.00 -6.05
N ARG A 362 7.17 -21.25 -4.88
CA ARG A 362 5.73 -21.43 -4.72
C ARG A 362 4.97 -20.12 -4.92
N SER A 363 5.48 -19.00 -4.42
CA SER A 363 4.93 -17.67 -4.66
C SER A 363 4.92 -17.30 -6.14
N LEU A 364 5.94 -17.66 -6.93
CA LEU A 364 5.92 -17.42 -8.38
C LEU A 364 4.88 -18.27 -9.12
N ARG A 365 4.65 -19.51 -8.68
CA ARG A 365 3.57 -20.37 -9.22
C ARG A 365 2.19 -19.80 -8.89
N ALA A 366 1.99 -19.37 -7.64
CA ALA A 366 0.77 -18.71 -7.21
C ALA A 366 0.54 -17.38 -7.96
N ALA A 367 1.59 -16.56 -8.11
CA ALA A 367 1.54 -15.32 -8.87
C ALA A 367 1.17 -15.59 -10.34
N ARG A 368 1.76 -16.60 -10.98
CA ARG A 368 1.38 -16.98 -12.34
C ARG A 368 -0.12 -17.33 -12.41
N HIS A 369 -0.63 -18.12 -11.46
CA HIS A 369 -2.04 -18.48 -11.42
C HIS A 369 -2.95 -17.27 -11.27
N LEU A 370 -2.67 -16.37 -10.31
CA LEU A 370 -3.40 -15.11 -10.12
C LEU A 370 -3.43 -14.24 -11.38
N LEU A 371 -2.34 -14.25 -12.14
CA LEU A 371 -2.18 -13.43 -13.34
C LEU A 371 -3.00 -13.94 -14.54
N THR A 372 -3.20 -15.26 -14.64
CA THR A 372 -3.78 -15.91 -15.84
C THR A 372 -5.17 -16.50 -15.62
N ALA A 373 -5.61 -16.67 -14.38
CA ALA A 373 -6.92 -17.24 -14.06
C ALA A 373 -8.02 -16.16 -14.05
N GLU A 374 -9.26 -16.56 -14.37
CA GLU A 374 -10.41 -15.71 -14.10
C GLU A 374 -10.64 -15.65 -12.57
N PRO A 375 -10.91 -14.46 -12.00
CA PRO A 375 -10.99 -14.25 -10.56
C PRO A 375 -12.33 -14.72 -9.98
N GLY A 376 -12.52 -16.04 -9.91
CA GLY A 376 -13.64 -16.68 -9.24
C GLY A 376 -13.46 -16.83 -7.73
N ARG A 377 -14.47 -17.38 -7.05
CA ARG A 377 -14.44 -17.62 -5.58
C ARG A 377 -13.36 -18.61 -5.16
N GLU A 378 -12.98 -19.54 -6.04
CA GLU A 378 -11.98 -20.59 -5.77
C GLU A 378 -10.55 -20.14 -6.08
N LEU A 379 -10.34 -18.88 -6.47
CA LEU A 379 -9.03 -18.35 -6.88
C LEU A 379 -7.97 -18.57 -5.78
N PHE A 380 -8.32 -18.25 -4.53
CA PHE A 380 -7.39 -18.36 -3.41
C PHE A 380 -7.28 -19.78 -2.82
N ASP A 381 -8.26 -20.65 -3.05
CA ASP A 381 -8.14 -22.08 -2.73
C ASP A 381 -7.03 -22.70 -3.58
N ARG A 382 -7.02 -22.40 -4.89
CA ARG A 382 -5.98 -22.87 -5.79
C ARG A 382 -4.62 -22.25 -5.51
N VAL A 383 -4.58 -20.99 -5.08
CA VAL A 383 -3.35 -20.39 -4.55
C VAL A 383 -2.83 -21.19 -3.35
N GLY A 384 -3.72 -21.59 -2.43
CA GLY A 384 -3.38 -22.46 -1.30
C GLY A 384 -2.70 -23.75 -1.72
N ASP A 385 -3.28 -24.48 -2.68
CA ASP A 385 -2.69 -25.71 -3.23
C ASP A 385 -1.29 -25.50 -3.82
N LEU A 386 -1.04 -24.34 -4.45
CA LEU A 386 0.25 -24.02 -5.07
C LEU A 386 1.31 -23.62 -4.04
N LEU A 387 0.88 -23.19 -2.85
CA LEU A 387 1.73 -22.76 -1.75
C LEU A 387 2.02 -23.87 -0.72
N SER A 388 1.14 -24.87 -0.58
CA SER A 388 1.39 -26.09 0.23
C SER A 388 2.42 -27.01 -0.44
#